data_AF-A0A7S0UE64-F1
#
_entry.id   AF-A0A7S0UE64-F1
#
_cell.length_a   1.000
_cell.length_b   1.000
_cell.length_c   1.000
_cell.angle_alpha   90.00
_cell.angle_beta   90.00
_cell.angle_gamma   90.00
#
_symmetry.space_group_name_H-M   'P 1'
#
loop_
_entity.id
_entity.type
_entity.pdbx_description
1 polymer ?
#
loop_
_entity_poly.entity_id
_entity_poly.type
_entity_poly.pdbx_seq_one_letter_code
_entity_poly.pdbx_strand_id
1 'polypeptide(L)'
;GGGGGAPPPRGGGDAVCAAPRPRKAQHKEGGGRLCEVVVVVAMGGVLEDDEHASVVEGLVSEDFRVVNCRTATLNTTQAETLGALFGVKDAPKLKPLRDGPCLLVAAERDSGVSRLQAAMGRSG
;
A
#
# COMPACT_ATOMS: atom_id res chain seq x y z
N GLY A 1 -25.81 -45.86 -1.25
CA GLY A 1 -25.59 -44.59 -0.53
C GLY A 1 -24.22 -44.08 -0.87
N GLY A 2 -24.12 -42.97 -1.59
CA GLY A 2 -22.85 -42.30 -1.91
C GLY A 2 -22.80 -40.98 -1.14
N GLY A 3 -22.00 -40.93 -0.08
CA GLY A 3 -21.76 -39.72 0.69
C GLY A 3 -20.67 -38.89 -0.01
N GLY A 4 -21.08 -37.84 -0.73
CA GLY A 4 -20.18 -36.80 -1.21
C GLY A 4 -19.73 -35.95 -0.03
N GLY A 5 -18.51 -36.18 0.46
CA GLY A 5 -17.87 -35.32 1.45
C GLY A 5 -17.53 -33.97 0.81
N ALA A 6 -18.18 -32.92 1.29
CA ALA A 6 -17.84 -31.55 0.92
C ALA A 6 -16.37 -31.25 1.27
N PRO A 7 -15.62 -30.54 0.41
CA PRO A 7 -14.27 -30.11 0.75
C PRO A 7 -14.32 -29.13 1.93
N PRO A 8 -13.30 -29.13 2.81
CA PRO A 8 -13.25 -28.21 3.93
C PRO A 8 -13.26 -26.76 3.44
N PRO A 9 -13.82 -25.82 4.22
CA PRO A 9 -13.76 -24.40 3.87
C PRO A 9 -12.29 -24.01 3.75
N ARG A 10 -11.93 -23.44 2.60
CA ARG A 10 -10.65 -22.74 2.43
C ARG A 10 -10.64 -21.64 3.48
N GLY A 11 -9.94 -21.88 4.59
CA GLY A 11 -9.63 -20.87 5.58
C GLY A 11 -8.86 -19.76 4.87
N GLY A 12 -9.60 -18.73 4.46
CA GLY A 12 -9.05 -17.45 4.07
C GLY A 12 -8.43 -16.86 5.32
N GLY A 13 -7.18 -17.24 5.59
CA GLY A 13 -6.39 -16.59 6.60
C GLY A 13 -6.36 -15.11 6.23
N ASP A 14 -6.93 -14.29 7.10
CA ASP A 14 -6.74 -12.85 7.14
C ASP A 14 -5.24 -12.60 7.35
N ALA A 15 -4.47 -12.72 6.28
CA ALA A 15 -3.13 -12.22 6.22
C ALA A 15 -3.26 -10.70 6.21
N VAL A 16 -3.38 -10.14 7.41
CA VAL A 16 -2.90 -8.80 7.68
C VAL A 16 -1.47 -8.82 7.18
N CYS A 17 -1.24 -8.23 6.00
CA CYS A 17 0.11 -7.87 5.57
C CYS A 17 0.55 -6.73 6.48
N ALA A 18 0.68 -7.00 7.78
CA ALA A 18 1.54 -6.25 8.65
C ALA A 18 2.89 -6.35 7.95
N ALA A 19 3.35 -5.22 7.43
CA ALA A 19 4.65 -5.12 6.81
C ALA A 19 5.63 -5.93 7.66
N PRO A 20 6.46 -6.81 7.06
CA PRO A 20 7.53 -7.43 7.82
C PRO A 20 8.24 -6.28 8.53
N ARG A 21 8.31 -6.37 9.87
CA ARG A 21 8.91 -5.33 10.74
C ARG A 21 10.08 -4.72 10.00
N PRO A 22 10.19 -3.37 9.87
CA PRO A 22 11.29 -2.77 9.13
C PRO A 22 12.56 -3.43 9.65
N ARG A 23 13.21 -4.22 8.79
CA ARG A 23 14.46 -4.87 9.16
C ARG A 23 15.33 -3.72 9.60
N LYS A 24 15.73 -3.71 10.87
CA LYS A 24 16.72 -2.75 11.37
C LYS A 24 17.79 -2.68 10.31
N ALA A 25 17.96 -1.51 9.69
CA ALA A 25 18.95 -1.30 8.65
C ALA A 25 20.27 -1.81 9.23
N GLN A 26 20.73 -2.97 8.74
CA GLN A 26 22.01 -3.50 9.15
C GLN A 26 23.03 -2.56 8.52
N HIS A 27 23.56 -1.68 9.36
CA HIS A 27 24.69 -0.83 9.04
C HIS A 27 25.89 -1.75 8.86
N LYS A 28 26.02 -2.35 7.66
CA LYS A 28 27.30 -2.93 7.23
C LYS A 28 28.20 -1.75 6.90
N GLU A 29 29.30 -1.63 7.62
CA GLU A 29 30.43 -0.76 7.27
C GLU A 29 30.78 -0.98 5.79
N GLY A 30 30.42 -0.01 4.96
CA GLY A 30 30.44 -0.12 3.50
C GLY A 30 29.37 0.74 2.87
N GLY A 31 29.37 2.05 3.17
CA GLY A 31 28.60 3.08 2.45
C GLY A 31 27.16 2.70 2.07
N GLY A 32 26.42 2.05 2.97
CA GLY A 32 25.09 1.52 2.67
C GLY A 32 24.10 2.67 2.50
N ARG A 33 23.50 2.76 1.31
CA ARG A 33 22.41 3.72 1.08
C ARG A 33 21.19 3.30 1.89
N LEU A 34 20.51 4.28 2.49
CA LEU A 34 19.27 4.07 3.24
C LEU A 34 18.12 3.93 2.25
N CYS A 35 17.85 2.71 1.79
CA CYS A 35 16.64 2.42 1.02
C CYS A 35 15.42 2.54 1.95
N GLU A 36 14.62 3.59 1.76
CA GLU A 36 13.35 3.78 2.44
C GLU A 36 12.22 3.16 1.62
N VAL A 37 11.30 2.46 2.28
CA VAL A 37 10.07 1.95 1.66
C VAL A 37 8.96 2.95 1.93
N VAL A 38 8.32 3.45 0.87
CA VAL A 38 7.10 4.26 0.93
C VAL A 38 5.89 3.43 0.52
N VAL A 39 4.74 3.72 1.12
CA VAL A 39 3.45 3.11 0.77
C VAL A 39 2.52 4.19 0.25
N VAL A 40 2.09 4.06 -1.00
CA VAL A 40 1.11 4.91 -1.65
C VAL A 40 -0.21 4.16 -1.75
N VAL A 41 -1.30 4.85 -1.41
CA VAL A 41 -2.65 4.30 -1.41
C VAL A 41 -3.51 5.19 -2.29
N ALA A 42 -3.92 4.67 -3.45
CA ALA A 42 -4.84 5.36 -4.34
C ALA A 42 -6.25 4.77 -4.20
N MET A 43 -7.24 5.64 -4.01
CA MET A 43 -8.63 5.28 -3.73
C MET A 43 -9.39 4.95 -5.02
N GLY A 44 -10.57 4.36 -4.89
CA GLY A 44 -11.39 3.85 -6.00
C GLY A 44 -11.57 4.78 -7.20
N GLY A 45 -11.67 6.10 -7.00
CA GLY A 45 -11.75 7.05 -8.13
C GLY A 45 -10.55 6.99 -9.08
N VAL A 46 -9.34 6.70 -8.58
CA VAL A 46 -8.13 6.56 -9.39
C VAL A 46 -8.12 5.24 -10.18
N LEU A 47 -8.91 4.25 -9.76
CA LEU A 47 -9.02 2.97 -10.44
C LEU A 47 -10.06 3.01 -11.57
N GLU A 48 -11.11 3.81 -11.44
CA GLU A 48 -12.21 3.89 -12.42
C GLU A 48 -11.80 4.60 -13.71
N ASP A 49 -10.87 5.56 -13.63
CA ASP A 49 -10.40 6.36 -14.77
C ASP A 49 -9.09 5.84 -15.41
N ASP A 50 -8.69 4.60 -15.11
CA ASP A 50 -7.39 4.01 -15.52
C ASP A 50 -6.14 4.84 -15.10
N GLU A 51 -6.31 5.82 -14.21
CA GLU A 51 -5.25 6.70 -13.71
C GLU A 51 -4.23 6.00 -12.80
N HIS A 52 -4.50 4.75 -12.42
CA HIS A 52 -3.59 3.92 -11.63
C HIS A 52 -2.23 3.71 -12.32
N ALA A 53 -2.21 3.69 -13.66
CA ALA A 53 -0.97 3.65 -14.43
C ALA A 53 -0.13 4.91 -14.19
N SER A 54 -0.76 6.10 -14.21
CA SER A 54 -0.11 7.39 -13.96
C SER A 54 0.51 7.47 -12.56
N VAL A 55 -0.08 6.82 -11.55
CA VAL A 55 0.51 6.75 -10.19
C VAL A 55 1.83 5.96 -10.21
N VAL A 56 1.84 4.81 -10.88
CA VAL A 56 3.03 3.95 -11.00
C VAL A 56 4.10 4.63 -11.85
N GLU A 57 3.71 5.20 -12.99
CA GLU A 57 4.60 5.95 -13.88
C GLU A 57 5.20 7.17 -13.17
N GLY A 58 4.41 7.90 -12.38
CA GLY A 58 4.89 9.01 -11.57
C GLY A 58 5.96 8.58 -10.57
N LEU A 59 5.75 7.46 -9.86
CA LEU A 59 6.76 6.89 -8.97
C LEU A 59 8.04 6.50 -9.71
N VAL A 60 7.92 5.81 -10.85
CA VAL A 60 9.07 5.40 -11.66
C VAL A 60 9.83 6.61 -12.22
N SER A 61 9.13 7.65 -12.65
CA SER A 61 9.72 8.91 -13.14
C SER A 61 10.51 9.65 -12.06
N GLU A 62 10.14 9.43 -10.80
CA GLU A 62 10.84 9.90 -9.61
C GLU A 62 11.85 8.86 -9.07
N ASP A 63 12.42 8.00 -9.91
CA ASP A 63 13.41 6.98 -9.54
C ASP A 63 12.99 6.03 -8.40
N PHE A 64 11.70 5.91 -8.10
CA PHE A 64 11.25 4.90 -7.15
C PHE A 64 11.23 3.53 -7.82
N ARG A 65 11.75 2.53 -7.11
CA ARG A 65 11.58 1.14 -7.50
C ARG A 65 10.30 0.59 -6.88
N VAL A 66 9.29 0.31 -7.70
CA VAL A 66 8.09 -0.38 -7.22
C VAL A 66 8.45 -1.82 -6.83
N VAL A 67 8.21 -2.18 -5.57
CA VAL A 67 8.50 -3.51 -5.01
C VAL A 67 7.25 -4.33 -4.77
N ASN A 68 6.09 -3.69 -4.65
CA ASN A 68 4.80 -4.37 -4.60
C ASN A 68 3.72 -3.45 -5.16
N CYS A 69 2.80 -4.02 -5.93
CA CYS A 69 1.63 -3.31 -6.45
C CYS A 69 0.46 -4.29 -6.47
N ARG A 70 -0.65 -3.93 -5.82
CA ARG A 70 -1.86 -4.75 -5.83
C ARG A 70 -3.11 -3.92 -5.66
N THR A 71 -4.19 -4.39 -6.25
CA THR A 71 -5.55 -3.90 -5.96
C THR A 71 -6.13 -4.71 -4.81
N ALA A 72 -6.74 -4.03 -3.83
CA ALA A 72 -7.39 -4.68 -2.70
C ALA A 72 -8.61 -3.88 -2.23
N THR A 73 -9.63 -4.56 -1.75
CA THR A 73 -10.68 -3.95 -0.93
C THR A 73 -10.34 -4.18 0.53
N LEU A 74 -10.27 -3.12 1.32
CA LEU A 74 -9.86 -3.22 2.71
C LEU A 74 -11.06 -3.53 3.60
N ASN A 75 -10.90 -4.45 4.53
CA ASN A 75 -11.90 -4.64 5.58
C ASN A 75 -11.88 -3.46 6.57
N THR A 76 -12.90 -3.36 7.44
CA THR A 76 -13.03 -2.28 8.42
C THR A 76 -11.76 -2.07 9.25
N THR A 77 -11.19 -3.14 9.80
CA THR A 77 -9.98 -3.09 10.64
C THR A 77 -8.75 -2.61 9.86
N GLN A 78 -8.58 -3.06 8.62
CA GLN A 78 -7.48 -2.63 7.75
C GLN A 78 -7.61 -1.14 7.40
N ALA A 79 -8.82 -0.69 7.03
CA ALA A 79 -9.09 0.70 6.70
C ALA A 79 -8.89 1.63 7.91
N GLU A 80 -9.32 1.22 9.11
CA GLU A 80 -9.10 1.98 10.35
C GLU A 80 -7.62 2.04 10.73
N THR A 81 -6.90 0.93 10.60
CA THR A 81 -5.45 0.87 10.87
C THR A 81 -4.70 1.80 9.94
N LEU A 82 -5.02 1.73 8.64
CA LEU A 82 -4.40 2.56 7.62
C LEU A 82 -4.76 4.04 7.78
N GLY A 83 -6.02 4.31 8.11
CA GLY A 83 -6.50 5.64 8.48
C GLY A 83 -5.73 6.24 9.63
N ALA A 84 -5.54 5.48 10.71
CA ALA A 84 -4.77 5.91 11.87
C ALA A 84 -3.31 6.23 11.53
N LEU A 85 -2.66 5.43 10.66
CA LEU A 85 -1.31 5.69 10.17
C LEU A 85 -1.20 7.00 9.39
N PHE A 86 -2.24 7.36 8.63
CA PHE A 86 -2.31 8.61 7.90
C PHE A 86 -2.86 9.78 8.73
N GLY A 87 -3.16 9.58 10.02
CA GLY A 87 -3.76 10.60 10.88
C GLY A 87 -5.23 10.89 10.57
N VAL A 88 -5.89 10.08 9.74
CA VAL A 88 -7.31 10.18 9.40
C VAL A 88 -8.12 9.39 10.41
N LYS A 89 -8.78 10.10 11.34
CA LYS A 89 -9.64 9.50 12.37
C LYS A 89 -11.14 9.61 12.08
N ASP A 90 -11.52 10.45 11.11
CA ASP A 90 -12.91 10.64 10.72
C ASP A 90 -13.43 9.45 9.93
N ALA A 91 -14.40 8.71 10.49
CA ALA A 91 -15.03 7.58 9.82
C ALA A 91 -15.59 7.90 8.42
N PRO A 92 -16.20 9.08 8.16
CA PRO A 92 -16.63 9.44 6.80
C PRO A 92 -15.48 9.54 5.80
N LYS A 93 -14.28 9.97 6.22
CA LYS A 93 -13.08 10.07 5.37
C LYS A 93 -12.45 8.70 5.10
N LEU A 94 -12.72 7.71 5.95
CA LEU A 94 -12.30 6.32 5.76
C LEU A 94 -13.27 5.51 4.90
N LYS A 95 -14.49 6.01 4.68
CA LYS A 95 -15.52 5.33 3.90
C LYS A 95 -15.01 4.88 2.52
N PRO A 96 -14.27 5.69 1.74
CA PRO A 96 -13.81 5.24 0.42
C PRO A 96 -12.70 4.18 0.49
N LEU A 97 -11.97 4.05 1.60
CA LEU A 97 -11.02 2.94 1.83
C LEU A 97 -11.76 1.62 2.08
N ARG A 98 -12.96 1.69 2.65
CA ARG A 98 -13.77 0.51 3.04
C ARG A 98 -14.68 0.03 1.93
N ASP A 99 -15.31 0.96 1.22
CA ASP A 99 -16.43 0.66 0.34
C ASP A 99 -15.99 0.41 -1.11
N GLY A 100 -14.70 0.58 -1.43
CA GLY A 100 -14.18 0.46 -2.79
C GLY A 100 -12.84 -0.27 -2.87
N PRO A 101 -12.45 -0.72 -4.08
CA PRO A 101 -11.10 -1.17 -4.32
C PRO A 101 -10.12 0.02 -4.16
N CYS A 102 -8.91 -0.28 -3.72
CA CYS A 102 -7.81 0.66 -3.65
C CYS A 102 -6.57 0.03 -4.30
N LEU A 103 -5.71 0.88 -4.86
CA LEU A 103 -4.38 0.48 -5.29
C LEU A 103 -3.41 0.69 -4.14
N LEU A 104 -2.73 -0.38 -3.75
CA LEU A 104 -1.64 -0.35 -2.77
C LEU A 104 -0.32 -0.51 -3.50
N VAL A 105 0.53 0.52 -3.44
CA VAL A 105 1.86 0.50 -4.05
C VAL A 105 2.91 0.66 -2.96
N ALA A 106 3.81 -0.31 -2.86
CA ALA A 106 5.03 -0.17 -2.07
C ALA A 106 6.19 0.12 -3.02
N ALA A 107 6.93 1.18 -2.74
CA ALA A 107 8.05 1.60 -3.56
C ALA A 107 9.27 1.95 -2.71
N GLU A 108 10.47 1.72 -3.23
CA GLU A 108 11.73 1.94 -2.53
C GLU A 108 12.57 3.01 -3.23
N ARG A 109 13.14 3.93 -2.46
CA ARG A 109 14.12 4.93 -2.94
C ARG A 109 14.99 5.40 -1.78
N ASP A 110 16.20 5.82 -2.11
CA ASP A 110 17.03 6.61 -1.19
C ASP A 110 16.34 7.96 -0.90
N SER A 111 16.14 8.27 0.38
CA SER A 111 15.36 9.46 0.79
C SER A 111 13.95 9.49 0.19
N GLY A 112 13.33 8.31 0.05
CA GLY A 112 12.02 8.13 -0.56
C GLY A 112 10.92 8.97 0.09
N VAL A 113 10.91 9.14 1.41
CA VAL A 113 9.86 9.94 2.07
C VAL A 113 9.94 11.41 1.65
N SER A 114 11.12 12.02 1.76
CA SER A 114 11.35 13.43 1.42
C SER A 114 11.08 13.70 -0.06
N ARG A 115 11.46 12.76 -0.94
CA ARG A 115 11.22 12.88 -2.38
C ARG A 115 9.75 12.78 -2.73
N LEU A 116 9.03 11.83 -2.13
CA LEU A 116 7.59 11.68 -2.35
C LEU A 116 6.83 12.93 -1.90
N GLN A 117 7.19 13.50 -0.74
CA GLN A 117 6.61 14.76 -0.26
C GLN A 117 6.87 15.92 -1.21
N ALA A 118 8.10 16.05 -1.74
CA ALA A 118 8.44 17.08 -2.70
C ALA A 118 7.69 16.93 -4.03
N ALA A 119 7.45 15.70 -4.48
CA ALA A 119 6.67 15.42 -5.69
C ALA A 119 5.19 15.79 -5.49
N MET A 120 4.58 15.39 -4.37
CA MET A 120 3.17 15.71 -4.09
C MET A 120 2.91 17.20 -3.81
N GLY A 121 3.89 17.92 -3.25
CA GLY A 121 3.78 19.36 -2.99
C GLY A 121 3.88 20.25 -4.22
N ARG A 122 4.21 19.70 -5.40
CA ARG A 122 4.31 20.44 -6.67
C ARG A 122 3.03 20.42 -7.51
N SER A 123 2.03 19.63 -7.13
CA SER A 123 0.76 19.49 -7.87
C SER A 123 -0.26 20.58 -7.52
N GLY A 124 0.20 21.80 -7.21
CA GLY A 124 -0.65 22.96 -6.87
C GLY A 124 -0.76 23.97 -8.00
#